data_AF-A0A1G4I1A6-F1
#
_entry.id   AF-A0A1G4I1A6-F1
#
_cell.length_a   1.000
_cell.length_b   1.000
_cell.length_c   1.000
_cell.angle_alpha   90.00
_cell.angle_beta   90.00
_cell.angle_gamma   90.00
#
_symmetry.space_group_name_H-M   'P 1'
#
loop_
_entity.id
_entity.type
_entity.pdbx_description
1 polymer ?
#
loop_
_entity_poly.entity_id
_entity_poly.type
_entity_poly.pdbx_seq_one_letter_code
_entity_poly.pdbx_strand_id
1 'polypeptide(L)'
;MIRRLNVLRKTASSCASLTFSTGDNPYIRVLRMLQSDGEGPPAAWHVFEEFRTYYRQVTSGTSIATVDMKPLQSFCGSFDDTEPFAVVMMKILCDLHKLEELRFLFAQCMLELSSPSVELFNVYLLAISLSDTFNQYEVENAIEAMRMKGAEPDVVTKISLFIVYTRLGEDYSSWWPSIHEDTKSIITSGKNWQQKFPLLSIRLQHCFQTLLRVHHDVTMVQECFELLRLADHEKMSPRLLLPYMLLSTNNVASPPSIAVQLIAAAEGASEQEVAEASADIGVNAFEESSSILQEAKGGPVLNNDVTALKLMAKCAKWGDVASADYVLKYLRAHPCIIPPQHKFALALLHLETLVRAGLLKEALYLLEDEIPESDSIPGSRPKLFLETRRLTLLNAHPVMSLVRFIAEVDSRVEESLLLLEERKAAGGNVSHKTLNVVLEACALMKDEQKASLVLFTFRNVAVRETARTFTLLLSTSPNAVSAVKKIPTFLEDMVDLGVEVTAEFLRGGLELAVDAQDVSTAMMLVEYHRQRSVSIESRLSVRLFKMLCLVVDIGSVRQLVAVLRATQSPVDPRCLSLCIASFRKWDIPCDDLKGVSTSGSTG
;
A
#
# COMPACT_ATOMS: atom_id res chain seq x y z
N MET A 1 -18.68 -22.32 -14.97
CA MET A 1 -19.04 -23.67 -14.48
C MET A 1 -19.32 -24.63 -15.64
N ILE A 2 -20.09 -24.21 -16.65
CA ILE A 2 -20.54 -25.04 -17.80
C ILE A 2 -19.38 -25.55 -18.69
N ARG A 3 -18.36 -24.74 -19.01
CA ARG A 3 -17.14 -25.22 -19.71
C ARG A 3 -16.25 -26.15 -18.85
N ARG A 4 -16.37 -26.13 -17.52
CA ARG A 4 -15.50 -26.86 -16.57
C ARG A 4 -15.92 -28.33 -16.39
N LEU A 5 -17.18 -28.66 -16.66
CA LEU A 5 -17.69 -30.04 -16.70
C LEU A 5 -17.33 -30.79 -18.00
N ASN A 6 -17.02 -30.05 -19.08
CA ASN A 6 -16.62 -30.65 -20.36
C ASN A 6 -15.21 -31.28 -20.34
N VAL A 7 -14.35 -30.88 -19.39
CA VAL A 7 -13.01 -31.47 -19.22
C VAL A 7 -13.11 -32.87 -18.60
N LEU A 8 -13.97 -33.05 -17.59
CA LEU A 8 -14.31 -34.37 -17.03
C LEU A 8 -15.01 -35.27 -18.07
N ARG A 9 -15.73 -34.67 -19.02
CA ARG A 9 -16.37 -35.38 -20.13
C ARG A 9 -15.36 -35.92 -21.16
N LYS A 10 -14.25 -35.21 -21.41
CA LYS A 10 -13.21 -35.60 -22.40
C LYS A 10 -12.33 -36.76 -21.92
N THR A 11 -12.14 -36.94 -20.62
CA THR A 11 -11.42 -38.09 -20.06
C THR A 11 -12.29 -39.36 -20.03
N ALA A 12 -13.62 -39.21 -19.90
CA ALA A 12 -14.56 -40.33 -19.91
C ALA A 12 -15.00 -40.77 -21.32
N SER A 13 -14.89 -39.92 -22.34
CA SER A 13 -15.46 -40.18 -23.68
C SER A 13 -14.64 -41.09 -24.60
N SER A 14 -13.59 -41.78 -24.12
CA SER A 14 -12.84 -42.73 -24.98
C SER A 14 -13.40 -44.16 -24.96
N CYS A 15 -14.40 -44.46 -24.15
CA CYS A 15 -15.02 -45.78 -24.12
C CYS A 15 -16.55 -45.71 -24.28
N ALA A 16 -17.01 -46.36 -25.34
CA ALA A 16 -18.35 -46.91 -25.55
C ALA A 16 -19.55 -45.95 -25.63
N SER A 17 -20.00 -45.77 -26.87
CA SER A 17 -21.42 -45.73 -27.22
C SER A 17 -22.19 -46.89 -26.59
N LEU A 18 -23.31 -46.65 -25.90
CA LEU A 18 -24.39 -47.63 -25.70
C LEU A 18 -25.69 -46.96 -25.21
N THR A 19 -26.79 -47.56 -25.64
CA THR A 19 -28.18 -47.11 -25.64
C THR A 19 -28.90 -47.20 -24.28
N PHE A 20 -29.89 -46.32 -24.10
CA PHE A 20 -30.70 -46.06 -22.91
C PHE A 20 -31.67 -47.18 -22.46
N SER A 21 -31.85 -47.32 -21.13
CA SER A 21 -33.12 -47.72 -20.50
C SER A 21 -33.34 -47.09 -19.11
N THR A 22 -34.43 -46.33 -18.96
CA THR A 22 -35.30 -46.11 -17.78
C THR A 22 -34.76 -46.15 -16.32
N GLY A 23 -33.58 -45.60 -16.05
CA GLY A 23 -33.12 -45.26 -14.69
C GLY A 23 -31.88 -44.37 -14.76
N ASP A 24 -32.06 -43.05 -14.62
CA ASP A 24 -30.95 -42.10 -14.81
C ASP A 24 -29.86 -42.30 -13.75
N ASN A 25 -28.64 -42.60 -14.21
CA ASN A 25 -27.43 -42.73 -13.40
C ASN A 25 -27.27 -41.52 -12.45
N PRO A 26 -27.10 -41.72 -11.13
CA PRO A 26 -27.00 -40.63 -10.16
C PRO A 26 -25.90 -39.62 -10.48
N TYR A 27 -24.77 -40.09 -11.02
CA TYR A 27 -23.68 -39.23 -11.47
C TYR A 27 -24.13 -38.27 -12.58
N ILE A 28 -24.76 -38.80 -13.63
CA ILE A 28 -25.25 -38.01 -14.77
C ILE A 28 -26.35 -37.04 -14.32
N ARG A 29 -27.20 -37.44 -13.37
CA ARG A 29 -28.25 -36.59 -12.79
C ARG A 29 -27.67 -35.40 -12.04
N VAL A 30 -26.66 -35.62 -11.19
CA VAL A 30 -25.93 -34.55 -10.51
C VAL A 30 -25.27 -33.60 -11.50
N LEU A 31 -24.62 -34.13 -12.54
CA LEU A 31 -24.01 -33.30 -13.58
C LEU A 31 -25.02 -32.43 -14.32
N ARG A 32 -26.22 -32.96 -14.60
CA ARG A 32 -27.31 -32.22 -15.26
C ARG A 32 -27.85 -31.11 -14.36
N MET A 33 -28.04 -31.38 -13.07
CA MET A 33 -28.48 -30.39 -12.06
C MET A 33 -27.46 -29.26 -11.85
N LEU A 34 -26.17 -29.55 -12.03
CA LEU A 34 -25.11 -28.53 -11.99
C LEU A 34 -25.03 -27.71 -13.29
N GLN A 35 -25.70 -28.14 -14.37
CA GLN A 35 -25.72 -27.48 -15.68
C GLN A 35 -27.01 -26.69 -15.94
N SER A 36 -28.12 -27.00 -15.25
CA SER A 36 -29.36 -26.23 -15.34
C SER A 36 -29.20 -24.86 -14.69
N ASP A 37 -29.46 -23.79 -15.46
CA ASP A 37 -29.46 -22.41 -14.96
C ASP A 37 -30.51 -22.26 -13.85
N GLY A 38 -30.06 -22.17 -12.59
CA GLY A 38 -30.88 -21.79 -11.44
C GLY A 38 -31.03 -22.82 -10.31
N GLU A 39 -30.67 -24.09 -10.50
CA GLU A 39 -30.87 -25.14 -9.47
C GLU A 39 -29.64 -25.34 -8.54
N GLY A 40 -28.43 -25.30 -9.11
CA GLY A 40 -27.17 -25.19 -8.37
C GLY A 40 -26.84 -26.34 -7.38
N PRO A 41 -25.82 -26.14 -6.51
CA PRO A 41 -25.42 -27.10 -5.49
C PRO A 41 -26.53 -27.57 -4.52
N PRO A 42 -27.50 -26.72 -4.11
CA PRO A 42 -28.60 -27.14 -3.24
C PRO A 42 -29.53 -28.19 -3.85
N ALA A 43 -29.78 -28.15 -5.16
CA ALA A 43 -30.59 -29.14 -5.83
C ALA A 43 -29.88 -30.50 -5.91
N ALA A 44 -28.57 -30.49 -6.21
CA ALA A 44 -27.76 -31.70 -6.30
C ALA A 44 -27.58 -32.41 -4.94
N TRP A 45 -27.68 -31.68 -3.83
CA TRP A 45 -27.68 -32.25 -2.48
C TRP A 45 -28.81 -33.24 -2.22
N HIS A 46 -29.98 -33.09 -2.84
CA HIS A 46 -31.08 -34.05 -2.68
C HIS A 46 -30.69 -35.47 -3.13
N VAL A 47 -29.80 -35.59 -4.12
CA VAL A 47 -29.28 -36.89 -4.57
C VAL A 47 -28.43 -37.57 -3.47
N PHE A 48 -27.75 -36.79 -2.64
CA PHE A 48 -27.04 -37.32 -1.48
C PHE A 48 -27.99 -37.79 -0.36
N GLU A 49 -29.07 -37.05 -0.10
CA GLU A 49 -30.10 -37.49 0.87
C GLU A 49 -30.81 -38.78 0.42
N GLU A 50 -31.03 -38.94 -0.89
CA GLU A 50 -31.51 -40.19 -1.49
C GLU A 50 -30.52 -41.33 -1.21
N PHE A 51 -29.21 -41.11 -1.43
CA PHE A 51 -28.17 -42.10 -1.10
C PHE A 51 -28.14 -42.44 0.40
N ARG A 52 -28.21 -41.45 1.28
CA ARG A 52 -28.21 -41.66 2.73
C ARG A 52 -29.43 -42.45 3.19
N THR A 53 -30.59 -42.19 2.59
CA THR A 53 -31.83 -42.94 2.86
C THR A 53 -31.70 -44.38 2.37
N TYR A 54 -31.18 -44.58 1.16
CA TYR A 54 -30.88 -45.90 0.60
C TYR A 54 -29.90 -46.68 1.48
N TYR A 55 -28.78 -46.06 1.89
CA TYR A 55 -27.78 -46.66 2.77
C TYR A 55 -28.40 -47.16 4.07
N ARG A 56 -29.28 -46.35 4.71
CA ARG A 56 -29.98 -46.75 5.94
C ARG A 56 -30.92 -47.93 5.72
N GLN A 57 -31.65 -47.96 4.61
CA GLN A 57 -32.57 -49.06 4.29
C GLN A 57 -31.80 -50.37 4.05
N VAL A 58 -30.69 -50.31 3.31
CA VAL A 58 -29.84 -51.48 3.02
C VAL A 58 -29.14 -52.00 4.28
N THR A 59 -28.68 -51.10 5.16
CA THR A 59 -27.99 -51.49 6.40
C THR A 59 -28.95 -51.95 7.51
N SER A 60 -30.20 -51.45 7.55
CA SER A 60 -31.20 -51.87 8.55
C SER A 60 -32.01 -53.11 8.14
N GLY A 61 -32.15 -53.40 6.85
CA GLY A 61 -32.95 -54.51 6.33
C GLY A 61 -32.27 -55.89 6.33
N THR A 62 -30.98 -55.98 6.67
CA THR A 62 -30.17 -57.19 6.42
C THR A 62 -29.73 -57.84 7.73
N SER A 63 -30.42 -58.91 8.12
CA SER A 63 -30.02 -59.78 9.23
C SER A 63 -28.92 -60.74 8.77
N ILE A 64 -27.70 -60.56 9.29
CA ILE A 64 -26.60 -61.55 9.42
C ILE A 64 -26.45 -62.52 8.22
N ALA A 65 -25.75 -62.12 7.15
CA ALA A 65 -25.04 -63.05 6.25
C ALA A 65 -24.05 -62.32 5.31
N THR A 66 -22.75 -62.44 5.62
CA THR A 66 -21.59 -62.61 4.72
C THR A 66 -21.69 -62.22 3.22
N VAL A 67 -22.10 -60.99 2.90
CA VAL A 67 -21.89 -60.40 1.56
C VAL A 67 -21.19 -59.08 1.77
N ASP A 68 -20.06 -58.84 1.08
CA ASP A 68 -19.38 -57.54 1.03
C ASP A 68 -20.39 -56.50 0.53
N MET A 69 -21.06 -55.83 1.45
CA MET A 69 -22.08 -54.84 1.12
C MET A 69 -21.40 -53.61 0.54
N LYS A 70 -21.68 -53.31 -0.72
CA LYS A 70 -21.21 -52.12 -1.43
C LYS A 70 -22.38 -51.19 -1.77
N PRO A 71 -22.99 -50.53 -0.77
CA PRO A 71 -24.18 -49.70 -0.96
C PRO A 71 -23.93 -48.47 -1.86
N LEU A 72 -22.74 -47.85 -1.84
CA LEU A 72 -22.41 -46.74 -2.73
C LEU A 72 -22.30 -47.21 -4.18
N GLN A 73 -21.61 -48.32 -4.43
CA GLN A 73 -21.54 -48.93 -5.76
C GLN A 73 -22.93 -49.35 -6.26
N SER A 74 -23.74 -49.94 -5.39
CA SER A 74 -25.11 -50.38 -5.72
C SER A 74 -26.02 -49.20 -6.04
N PHE A 75 -25.87 -48.07 -5.34
CA PHE A 75 -26.60 -46.84 -5.63
C PHE A 75 -26.20 -46.22 -6.98
N CYS A 76 -24.89 -46.21 -7.29
CA CYS A 76 -24.38 -45.67 -8.56
C CYS A 76 -24.69 -46.58 -9.75
N GLY A 77 -24.99 -47.85 -9.52
CA GLY A 77 -25.29 -48.85 -10.56
C GLY A 77 -24.08 -49.36 -11.33
N SER A 78 -22.94 -48.68 -11.25
CA SER A 78 -21.67 -49.06 -11.88
C SER A 78 -20.48 -48.76 -10.96
N PHE A 79 -19.47 -49.63 -11.00
CA PHE A 79 -18.19 -49.39 -10.32
C PHE A 79 -17.50 -48.13 -10.87
N ASP A 80 -17.52 -47.95 -12.20
CA ASP A 80 -16.80 -46.88 -12.88
C ASP A 80 -17.35 -45.48 -12.55
N ASP A 81 -18.62 -45.39 -12.17
CA ASP A 81 -19.29 -44.13 -11.81
C ASP A 81 -19.23 -43.80 -10.31
N THR A 82 -18.82 -44.77 -9.48
CA THR A 82 -18.85 -44.67 -8.02
C THR A 82 -17.93 -43.57 -7.51
N GLU A 83 -16.68 -43.56 -7.96
CA GLU A 83 -15.69 -42.57 -7.54
C GLU A 83 -15.92 -41.18 -8.18
N PRO A 84 -16.20 -41.04 -9.49
CA PRO A 84 -16.57 -39.76 -10.08
C PRO A 84 -17.78 -39.10 -9.40
N PHE A 85 -18.79 -39.90 -9.04
CA PHE A 85 -19.92 -39.44 -8.24
C PHE A 85 -19.47 -38.92 -6.87
N ALA A 86 -18.68 -39.71 -6.14
CA ALA A 86 -18.20 -39.34 -4.81
C ALA A 86 -17.38 -38.04 -4.84
N VAL A 87 -16.45 -37.89 -5.78
CA VAL A 87 -15.62 -36.68 -5.93
C VAL A 87 -16.47 -35.42 -6.16
N VAL A 88 -17.44 -35.49 -7.09
CA VAL A 88 -18.34 -34.36 -7.37
C VAL A 88 -19.22 -34.06 -6.16
N MET A 89 -19.76 -35.10 -5.52
CA MET A 89 -20.65 -34.95 -4.38
C MET A 89 -19.92 -34.37 -3.18
N MET A 90 -18.73 -34.89 -2.82
CA MET A 90 -17.89 -34.32 -1.76
C MET A 90 -17.59 -32.84 -2.00
N LYS A 91 -17.38 -32.42 -3.26
CA LYS A 91 -17.20 -31.00 -3.57
C LYS A 91 -18.47 -30.18 -3.29
N ILE A 92 -19.65 -30.67 -3.69
CA ILE A 92 -20.94 -30.03 -3.37
C ILE A 92 -21.13 -29.92 -1.86
N LEU A 93 -20.86 -31.00 -1.11
CA LEU A 93 -20.98 -31.02 0.35
C LEU A 93 -20.06 -30.01 1.02
N CYS A 94 -18.83 -29.89 0.53
CA CYS A 94 -17.89 -28.87 0.97
C CYS A 94 -18.43 -27.46 0.71
N ASP A 95 -18.97 -27.19 -0.48
CA ASP A 95 -19.51 -25.88 -0.86
C ASP A 95 -20.79 -25.52 -0.08
N LEU A 96 -21.54 -26.52 0.39
CA LEU A 96 -22.71 -26.36 1.27
C LEU A 96 -22.38 -26.41 2.77
N HIS A 97 -21.10 -26.50 3.14
CA HIS A 97 -20.63 -26.63 4.52
C HIS A 97 -21.20 -27.86 5.28
N LYS A 98 -21.46 -28.96 4.57
CA LYS A 98 -21.97 -30.25 5.08
C LYS A 98 -20.82 -31.24 5.35
N LEU A 99 -20.00 -30.93 6.33
CA LEU A 99 -18.73 -31.64 6.57
C LEU A 99 -18.90 -33.04 7.15
N GLU A 100 -19.89 -33.27 8.01
CA GLU A 100 -20.17 -34.61 8.56
C GLU A 100 -20.62 -35.57 7.48
N GLU A 101 -21.44 -35.08 6.54
CA GLU A 101 -21.89 -35.85 5.39
C GLU A 101 -20.77 -36.12 4.40
N LEU A 102 -19.83 -35.17 4.26
CA LEU A 102 -18.61 -35.36 3.49
C LEU A 102 -17.69 -36.43 4.12
N ARG A 103 -17.49 -36.39 5.43
CA ARG A 103 -16.74 -37.41 6.19
C ARG A 103 -17.35 -38.79 6.03
N PHE A 104 -18.68 -38.88 6.16
CA PHE A 104 -19.42 -40.12 5.94
C PHE A 104 -19.20 -40.67 4.53
N LEU A 105 -19.33 -39.83 3.50
CA LEU A 105 -19.14 -40.24 2.10
C LEU A 105 -17.71 -40.72 1.85
N PHE A 106 -16.72 -40.00 2.37
CA PHE A 106 -15.31 -40.37 2.24
C PHE A 106 -15.01 -41.71 2.92
N ALA A 107 -15.49 -41.92 4.15
CA ALA A 107 -15.37 -43.18 4.87
C ALA A 107 -15.99 -44.34 4.06
N GLN A 108 -17.16 -44.12 3.45
CA GLN A 108 -17.79 -45.13 2.62
C GLN A 108 -16.97 -45.47 1.37
N CYS A 109 -16.36 -44.47 0.73
CA CYS A 109 -15.45 -44.70 -0.39
C CYS A 109 -14.24 -45.53 0.03
N MET A 110 -13.66 -45.28 1.21
CA MET A 110 -12.52 -46.05 1.72
C MET A 110 -12.87 -47.52 2.00
N LEU A 111 -14.12 -47.81 2.36
CA LEU A 111 -14.60 -49.17 2.57
C LEU A 111 -14.85 -49.91 1.25
N GLU A 112 -15.47 -49.25 0.26
CA GLU A 112 -15.94 -49.92 -0.97
C GLU A 112 -14.93 -49.92 -2.13
N LEU A 113 -14.09 -48.89 -2.24
CA LEU A 113 -13.12 -48.77 -3.33
C LEU A 113 -11.84 -49.54 -2.97
N SER A 114 -11.45 -50.47 -3.85
CA SER A 114 -10.20 -51.22 -3.73
C SER A 114 -8.98 -50.36 -4.05
N SER A 115 -9.12 -49.43 -5.00
CA SER A 115 -8.06 -48.58 -5.53
C SER A 115 -8.56 -47.16 -5.77
N PRO A 116 -8.88 -46.40 -4.69
CA PRO A 116 -9.31 -45.00 -4.81
C PRO A 116 -8.21 -44.15 -5.46
N SER A 117 -8.61 -43.19 -6.29
CA SER A 117 -7.68 -42.23 -6.87
C SER A 117 -7.19 -41.20 -5.85
N VAL A 118 -6.03 -40.62 -6.14
CA VAL A 118 -5.43 -39.53 -5.35
C VAL A 118 -6.35 -38.32 -5.30
N GLU A 119 -7.18 -38.10 -6.33
CA GLU A 119 -8.09 -36.96 -6.40
C GLU A 119 -9.18 -37.01 -5.31
N LEU A 120 -9.66 -38.20 -4.95
CA LEU A 120 -10.61 -38.38 -3.85
C LEU A 120 -10.03 -37.88 -2.52
N PHE A 121 -8.76 -38.21 -2.25
CA PHE A 121 -8.05 -37.73 -1.07
C PHE A 121 -7.77 -36.23 -1.14
N ASN A 122 -7.36 -35.70 -2.30
CA ASN A 122 -7.13 -34.27 -2.49
C ASN A 122 -8.39 -33.45 -2.21
N VAL A 123 -9.56 -33.89 -2.66
CA VAL A 123 -10.84 -33.22 -2.37
C VAL A 123 -11.17 -33.28 -0.88
N TYR A 124 -10.95 -34.43 -0.22
CA TYR A 124 -11.15 -34.56 1.22
C TYR A 124 -10.25 -33.62 2.02
N LEU A 125 -8.93 -33.70 1.81
CA LEU A 125 -7.93 -32.91 2.51
C LEU A 125 -8.17 -31.41 2.32
N LEU A 126 -8.47 -30.99 1.09
CA LEU A 126 -8.80 -29.60 0.81
C LEU A 126 -10.10 -29.16 1.49
N ALA A 127 -11.13 -30.01 1.53
CA ALA A 127 -12.40 -29.69 2.19
C ALA A 127 -12.23 -29.53 3.71
N ILE A 128 -11.52 -30.45 4.37
CA ILE A 128 -11.25 -30.31 5.81
C ILE A 128 -10.33 -29.12 6.09
N SER A 129 -9.39 -28.79 5.18
CA SER A 129 -8.53 -27.61 5.28
C SER A 129 -9.28 -26.29 5.22
N LEU A 130 -10.54 -26.28 4.78
CA LEU A 130 -11.45 -25.13 4.79
C LEU A 130 -12.39 -25.10 6.00
N SER A 131 -12.34 -26.12 6.86
CA SER A 131 -13.18 -26.24 8.06
C SER A 131 -12.44 -25.87 9.34
N ASP A 132 -13.16 -25.50 10.40
CA ASP A 132 -12.55 -25.22 11.72
C ASP A 132 -12.61 -26.42 12.68
N THR A 133 -13.05 -27.59 12.21
CA THR A 133 -13.41 -28.73 13.06
C THR A 133 -12.56 -29.98 12.87
N PHE A 134 -11.50 -29.91 12.05
CA PHE A 134 -10.61 -31.04 11.84
C PHE A 134 -9.52 -31.12 12.93
N ASN A 135 -8.94 -32.30 13.11
CA ASN A 135 -7.84 -32.53 14.05
C ASN A 135 -6.71 -33.34 13.41
N GLN A 136 -5.57 -33.42 14.08
CA GLN A 136 -4.39 -34.13 13.58
C GLN A 136 -4.68 -35.62 13.27
N TYR A 137 -5.45 -36.30 14.12
CA TYR A 137 -5.80 -37.72 13.90
C TYR A 137 -6.60 -37.94 12.62
N GLU A 138 -7.51 -37.03 12.27
CA GLU A 138 -8.28 -37.10 11.02
C GLU A 138 -7.35 -37.05 9.80
N VAL A 139 -6.30 -36.23 9.86
CA VAL A 139 -5.31 -36.06 8.79
C VAL A 139 -4.41 -37.30 8.71
N GLU A 140 -3.90 -37.77 9.83
CA GLU A 140 -3.05 -38.97 9.90
C GLU A 140 -3.81 -40.22 9.41
N ASN A 141 -5.08 -40.36 9.77
CA ASN A 141 -5.93 -41.44 9.27
C ASN A 141 -6.12 -41.37 7.75
N ALA A 142 -6.27 -40.18 7.17
CA ALA A 142 -6.37 -40.02 5.72
C ALA A 142 -5.05 -40.40 5.01
N ILE A 143 -3.91 -40.02 5.58
CA ILE A 143 -2.57 -40.39 5.07
C ILE A 143 -2.36 -41.91 5.16
N GLU A 144 -2.73 -42.53 6.28
CA GLU A 144 -2.60 -43.97 6.47
C GLU A 144 -3.52 -44.73 5.51
N ALA A 145 -4.76 -44.27 5.33
CA ALA A 145 -5.69 -44.84 4.36
C ALA A 145 -5.15 -44.74 2.92
N MET A 146 -4.56 -43.60 2.55
CA MET A 146 -3.90 -43.41 1.25
C MET A 146 -2.77 -44.42 1.04
N ARG A 147 -1.90 -44.60 2.04
CA ARG A 147 -0.79 -45.57 2.01
C ARG A 147 -1.30 -47.01 1.89
N MET A 148 -2.27 -47.39 2.72
CA MET A 148 -2.85 -48.75 2.73
C MET A 148 -3.56 -49.11 1.42
N LYS A 149 -4.13 -48.12 0.74
CA LYS A 149 -4.80 -48.28 -0.56
C LYS A 149 -3.86 -48.14 -1.76
N GLY A 150 -2.58 -47.86 -1.54
CA GLY A 150 -1.57 -47.75 -2.60
C GLY A 150 -1.74 -46.51 -3.50
N ALA A 151 -2.41 -45.46 -3.03
CA ALA A 151 -2.54 -44.21 -3.76
C ALA A 151 -1.27 -43.36 -3.52
N GLU A 152 -0.55 -43.01 -4.60
CA GLU A 152 0.68 -42.22 -4.49
C GLU A 152 0.38 -40.72 -4.31
N PRO A 153 0.96 -40.03 -3.31
CA PRO A 153 0.69 -38.62 -3.07
C PRO A 153 1.24 -37.75 -4.21
N ASP A 154 0.37 -36.93 -4.80
CA ASP A 154 0.75 -35.97 -5.84
C ASP A 154 1.11 -34.60 -5.25
N VAL A 155 1.44 -33.64 -6.12
CA VAL A 155 1.81 -32.30 -5.69
C VAL A 155 0.66 -31.57 -4.97
N VAL A 156 -0.59 -31.84 -5.35
CA VAL A 156 -1.78 -31.26 -4.70
C VAL A 156 -1.96 -31.86 -3.31
N THR A 157 -1.67 -33.16 -3.13
CA THR A 157 -1.65 -33.79 -1.82
C THR A 157 -0.61 -33.13 -0.92
N LYS A 158 0.62 -32.93 -1.41
CA LYS A 158 1.68 -32.25 -0.65
C LYS A 158 1.28 -30.84 -0.22
N ILE A 159 0.70 -30.05 -1.12
CA ILE A 159 0.22 -28.70 -0.81
C ILE A 159 -0.94 -28.74 0.21
N SER A 160 -1.88 -29.67 0.04
CA SER A 160 -3.05 -29.80 0.95
C SER A 160 -2.61 -30.17 2.36
N LEU A 161 -1.67 -31.12 2.49
CA LEU A 161 -1.08 -31.48 3.79
C LEU A 161 -0.34 -30.29 4.40
N PHE A 162 0.46 -29.58 3.60
CA PHE A 162 1.15 -28.37 4.06
C PHE A 162 0.15 -27.34 4.65
N ILE A 163 -0.97 -27.07 3.98
CA ILE A 163 -2.01 -26.15 4.48
C ILE A 163 -2.61 -26.66 5.79
N VAL A 164 -3.01 -27.93 5.83
CA VAL A 164 -3.66 -28.56 6.99
C VAL A 164 -2.75 -28.51 8.23
N TYR A 165 -1.49 -28.88 8.08
CA TYR A 165 -0.52 -28.82 9.18
C TYR A 165 -0.20 -27.40 9.63
N THR A 166 -0.08 -26.46 8.69
CA THR A 166 0.07 -25.03 9.04
C THR A 166 -1.11 -24.55 9.88
N ARG A 167 -2.34 -24.98 9.54
CA ARG A 167 -3.56 -24.65 10.31
C ARG A 167 -3.60 -25.30 11.70
N LEU A 168 -2.92 -26.42 11.90
CA LEU A 168 -2.74 -27.04 13.23
C LEU A 168 -1.68 -26.30 14.09
N GLY A 169 -1.02 -25.29 13.54
CA GLY A 169 0.00 -24.49 14.23
C GLY A 169 1.41 -25.08 14.18
N GLU A 170 1.63 -26.09 13.34
CA GLU A 170 2.94 -26.68 13.12
C GLU A 170 3.70 -25.93 12.01
N ASP A 171 4.98 -25.62 12.24
CA ASP A 171 5.81 -24.91 11.26
C ASP A 171 6.47 -25.89 10.28
N TYR A 172 5.88 -25.98 9.09
CA TYR A 172 6.42 -26.77 7.97
C TYR A 172 6.94 -25.90 6.83
N SER A 173 7.33 -24.65 7.11
CA SER A 173 7.84 -23.74 6.06
C SER A 173 9.01 -24.34 5.26
N SER A 174 9.77 -25.27 5.86
CA SER A 174 10.85 -26.01 5.20
C SER A 174 10.41 -26.96 4.07
N TRP A 175 9.13 -27.34 4.01
CA TRP A 175 8.58 -28.19 2.95
C TRP A 175 8.34 -27.41 1.66
N TRP A 176 8.08 -26.11 1.78
CA TRP A 176 7.67 -25.27 0.66
C TRP A 176 8.66 -25.24 -0.52
N PRO A 177 9.99 -25.12 -0.33
CA PRO A 177 10.94 -25.13 -1.45
C PRO A 177 10.84 -26.39 -2.32
N SER A 178 10.67 -27.57 -1.69
CA SER A 178 10.49 -28.83 -2.40
C SER A 178 9.15 -28.89 -3.14
N ILE A 179 8.06 -28.44 -2.50
CA ILE A 179 6.73 -28.38 -3.12
C ILE A 179 6.74 -27.43 -4.34
N HIS A 180 7.39 -26.28 -4.19
CA HIS A 180 7.51 -25.27 -5.25
C HIS A 180 8.30 -25.82 -6.45
N GLU A 181 9.44 -26.48 -6.21
CA GLU A 181 10.26 -27.08 -7.27
C GLU A 181 9.52 -28.20 -8.01
N ASP A 182 8.85 -29.10 -7.27
CA ASP A 182 8.02 -30.17 -7.86
C ASP A 182 6.92 -29.59 -8.74
N THR A 183 6.20 -28.59 -8.24
CA THR A 183 5.10 -27.93 -8.98
C THR A 183 5.63 -27.27 -10.25
N LYS A 184 6.76 -26.55 -10.15
CA LYS A 184 7.40 -25.88 -11.27
C LYS A 184 7.89 -26.88 -12.32
N SER A 185 8.49 -28.00 -11.90
CA SER A 185 8.96 -29.07 -12.78
C SER A 185 7.81 -29.67 -13.59
N ILE A 186 6.66 -29.94 -12.95
CA ILE A 186 5.47 -30.47 -13.62
C ILE A 186 4.98 -29.48 -14.69
N ILE A 187 4.82 -28.21 -14.33
CA ILE A 187 4.26 -27.19 -15.25
C ILE A 187 5.23 -26.91 -16.42
N THR A 188 6.54 -26.93 -16.18
CA THR A 188 7.56 -26.64 -17.20
C THR A 188 7.90 -27.82 -18.11
N SER A 189 7.43 -29.04 -17.78
CA SER A 189 7.67 -30.27 -18.57
C SER A 189 7.01 -30.32 -19.97
N GLY A 190 6.39 -29.22 -20.42
CA GLY A 190 5.81 -29.06 -21.77
C GLY A 190 4.31 -29.37 -21.86
N LYS A 191 3.70 -29.15 -23.04
CA LYS A 191 2.22 -29.18 -23.26
C LYS A 191 1.50 -30.48 -22.87
N ASN A 192 2.21 -31.57 -22.58
CA ASN A 192 1.63 -32.85 -22.18
C ASN A 192 1.17 -32.89 -20.71
N TRP A 193 1.64 -32.00 -19.84
CA TRP A 193 1.23 -32.04 -18.43
C TRP A 193 -0.26 -31.74 -18.25
N GLN A 194 -0.86 -30.89 -19.10
CA GLN A 194 -2.29 -30.59 -19.06
C GLN A 194 -3.16 -31.81 -19.41
N GLN A 195 -2.65 -32.72 -20.24
CA GLN A 195 -3.31 -34.00 -20.53
C GLN A 195 -3.16 -34.99 -19.38
N LYS A 196 -1.98 -35.00 -18.73
CA LYS A 196 -1.68 -35.89 -17.61
C LYS A 196 -2.36 -35.46 -16.30
N PHE A 197 -2.52 -34.15 -16.09
CA PHE A 197 -3.07 -33.54 -14.88
C PHE A 197 -4.07 -32.42 -15.22
N PRO A 198 -5.25 -32.76 -15.77
CA PRO A 198 -6.21 -31.78 -16.29
C PRO A 198 -6.84 -30.86 -15.23
N LEU A 199 -6.80 -31.25 -13.96
CA LEU A 199 -7.39 -30.49 -12.85
C LEU A 199 -6.36 -29.68 -12.06
N LEU A 200 -5.06 -29.84 -12.36
CA LEU A 200 -3.99 -29.27 -11.54
C LEU A 200 -4.10 -27.75 -11.41
N SER A 201 -4.33 -27.02 -12.51
CA SER A 201 -4.42 -25.54 -12.44
C SER A 201 -5.53 -25.06 -11.52
N ILE A 202 -6.70 -25.72 -11.57
CA ILE A 202 -7.86 -25.42 -10.72
C ILE A 202 -7.55 -25.76 -9.26
N ARG A 203 -6.88 -26.90 -9.01
CA ARG A 203 -6.51 -27.32 -7.66
C ARG A 203 -5.46 -26.40 -7.05
N LEU A 204 -4.44 -25.99 -7.81
CA LEU A 204 -3.46 -24.99 -7.39
C LEU A 204 -4.15 -23.66 -7.03
N GLN A 205 -5.12 -23.22 -7.84
CA GLN A 205 -5.89 -22.01 -7.56
C GLN A 205 -6.58 -22.10 -6.19
N HIS A 206 -7.28 -23.19 -5.90
CA HIS A 206 -7.95 -23.36 -4.61
C HIS A 206 -6.96 -23.47 -3.44
N CYS A 207 -5.88 -24.25 -3.62
CA CYS A 207 -4.86 -24.44 -2.59
C CYS A 207 -4.20 -23.12 -2.23
N PHE A 208 -3.73 -22.36 -3.21
CA PHE A 208 -3.03 -21.10 -2.94
C PHE A 208 -3.96 -20.02 -2.41
N GLN A 209 -5.23 -19.97 -2.85
CA GLN A 209 -6.23 -19.10 -2.23
C GLN A 209 -6.47 -19.42 -0.75
N THR A 210 -6.40 -20.70 -0.39
CA THR A 210 -6.50 -21.14 1.02
C THR A 210 -5.22 -20.78 1.76
N LEU A 211 -4.06 -20.98 1.15
CA LEU A 211 -2.77 -20.63 1.73
C LEU A 211 -2.66 -19.13 2.04
N LEU A 212 -3.18 -18.25 1.19
CA LEU A 212 -3.24 -16.80 1.46
C LEU A 212 -3.99 -16.45 2.76
N ARG A 213 -4.91 -17.30 3.21
CA ARG A 213 -5.69 -17.09 4.44
C ARG A 213 -4.95 -17.59 5.68
N VAL A 214 -4.06 -18.57 5.50
CA VAL A 214 -3.44 -19.33 6.59
C VAL A 214 -2.00 -18.89 6.82
N HIS A 215 -1.29 -18.44 5.77
CA HIS A 215 0.11 -18.10 5.81
C HIS A 215 0.35 -16.62 5.50
N HIS A 216 1.40 -16.04 6.09
CA HIS A 216 1.73 -14.61 5.97
C HIS A 216 3.09 -14.34 5.33
N ASP A 217 3.84 -15.39 4.97
CA ASP A 217 5.10 -15.23 4.24
C ASP A 217 4.84 -14.74 2.83
N VAL A 218 5.41 -13.58 2.55
CA VAL A 218 5.30 -12.85 1.30
C VAL A 218 5.97 -13.58 0.15
N THR A 219 7.11 -14.23 0.42
CA THR A 219 7.91 -14.91 -0.60
C THR A 219 7.13 -16.09 -1.15
N MET A 220 6.60 -16.93 -0.26
CA MET A 220 5.69 -18.02 -0.58
C MET A 220 4.43 -17.55 -1.31
N VAL A 221 3.79 -16.47 -0.86
CA VAL A 221 2.60 -15.90 -1.51
C VAL A 221 2.91 -15.44 -2.95
N GLN A 222 4.10 -14.88 -3.18
CA GLN A 222 4.55 -14.50 -4.51
C GLN A 222 4.81 -15.73 -5.38
N GLU A 223 5.53 -16.73 -4.86
CA GLU A 223 5.82 -17.97 -5.57
C GLU A 223 4.54 -18.72 -5.95
N CYS A 224 3.52 -18.73 -5.09
CA CYS A 224 2.18 -19.21 -5.42
C CYS A 224 1.59 -18.51 -6.63
N PHE A 225 1.69 -17.18 -6.69
CA PHE A 225 1.22 -16.41 -7.84
C PHE A 225 2.00 -16.73 -9.11
N GLU A 226 3.33 -16.82 -9.02
CA GLU A 226 4.18 -17.16 -10.17
C GLU A 226 3.85 -18.55 -10.73
N LEU A 227 3.66 -19.54 -9.86
CA LEU A 227 3.23 -20.88 -10.24
C LEU A 227 1.84 -20.89 -10.88
N LEU A 228 0.87 -20.12 -10.36
CA LEU A 228 -0.46 -20.01 -10.99
C LEU A 228 -0.39 -19.40 -12.38
N ARG A 229 0.41 -18.34 -12.51
CA ARG A 229 0.62 -17.67 -13.79
C ARG A 229 1.20 -18.66 -14.80
N LEU A 230 2.21 -19.44 -14.41
CA LEU A 230 2.79 -20.49 -15.26
C LEU A 230 1.79 -21.59 -15.62
N ALA A 231 0.92 -21.97 -14.68
CA ALA A 231 -0.03 -23.06 -14.87
C ALA A 231 -1.24 -22.70 -15.76
N ASP A 232 -1.76 -21.46 -15.68
CA ASP A 232 -3.01 -21.06 -16.34
C ASP A 232 -2.99 -19.59 -16.78
N HIS A 233 -2.09 -19.25 -17.70
CA HIS A 233 -1.92 -17.90 -18.25
C HIS A 233 -3.23 -17.29 -18.81
N GLU A 234 -4.14 -18.11 -19.33
CA GLU A 234 -5.37 -17.68 -20.02
C GLU A 234 -6.58 -17.45 -19.09
N LYS A 235 -6.53 -17.86 -17.81
CA LYS A 235 -7.72 -17.85 -16.92
C LYS A 235 -7.58 -16.98 -15.66
N MET A 236 -6.64 -16.06 -15.65
CA MET A 236 -6.38 -15.20 -14.49
C MET A 236 -7.42 -14.08 -14.36
N SER A 237 -8.58 -14.38 -13.76
CA SER A 237 -9.61 -13.37 -13.51
C SER A 237 -9.15 -12.30 -12.49
N PRO A 238 -9.59 -11.02 -12.61
CA PRO A 238 -9.28 -9.97 -11.62
C PRO A 238 -9.67 -10.33 -10.18
N ARG A 239 -10.74 -11.11 -9.99
CA ARG A 239 -11.19 -11.60 -8.68
C ARG A 239 -10.18 -12.52 -8.00
N LEU A 240 -9.42 -13.28 -8.79
CA LEU A 240 -8.36 -14.15 -8.28
C LEU A 240 -7.11 -13.37 -7.89
N LEU A 241 -6.84 -12.26 -8.58
CA LEU A 241 -5.66 -11.42 -8.37
C LEU A 241 -5.81 -10.47 -7.17
N LEU A 242 -7.05 -10.05 -6.86
CA LEU A 242 -7.33 -9.07 -5.81
C LEU A 242 -6.73 -9.42 -4.43
N PRO A 243 -6.82 -10.65 -3.90
CA PRO A 243 -6.21 -11.00 -2.62
C PRO A 243 -4.67 -10.84 -2.63
N TYR A 244 -4.01 -11.28 -3.70
CA TYR A 244 -2.56 -11.12 -3.88
C TYR A 244 -2.17 -9.65 -3.97
N MET A 245 -2.98 -8.83 -4.64
CA MET A 245 -2.76 -7.38 -4.72
C MET A 245 -2.91 -6.70 -3.35
N LEU A 246 -3.96 -7.03 -2.58
CA LEU A 246 -4.17 -6.44 -1.25
C LEU A 246 -3.08 -6.85 -0.26
N LEU A 247 -2.62 -8.11 -0.31
CA LEU A 247 -1.51 -8.58 0.52
C LEU A 247 -0.19 -7.91 0.11
N SER A 248 0.11 -7.87 -1.18
CA SER A 248 1.34 -7.26 -1.68
C SER A 248 1.36 -5.74 -1.47
N THR A 249 0.24 -5.03 -1.54
CA THR A 249 0.20 -3.58 -1.26
C THR A 249 0.34 -3.25 0.22
N ASN A 250 -0.26 -4.03 1.12
CA ASN A 250 -0.25 -3.74 2.56
C ASN A 250 0.97 -4.27 3.31
N ASN A 251 1.60 -5.35 2.82
CA ASN A 251 2.79 -5.89 3.48
C ASN A 251 4.01 -5.00 3.22
N VAL A 252 4.77 -4.65 4.25
CA VAL A 252 5.96 -3.79 4.12
C VAL A 252 7.13 -4.51 3.46
N ALA A 253 7.25 -5.83 3.64
CA ALA A 253 8.38 -6.64 3.22
C ALA A 253 8.35 -7.03 1.72
N SER A 254 7.19 -7.02 1.06
CA SER A 254 7.14 -7.24 -0.39
C SER A 254 7.74 -6.07 -1.16
N PRO A 255 8.47 -6.30 -2.25
CA PRO A 255 8.71 -5.29 -3.26
C PRO A 255 7.42 -4.72 -3.87
N PRO A 256 7.36 -3.42 -4.22
CA PRO A 256 6.21 -2.82 -4.90
C PRO A 256 6.01 -3.35 -6.33
N SER A 257 7.08 -3.78 -7.00
CA SER A 257 7.06 -4.38 -8.34
C SER A 257 6.11 -5.57 -8.47
N ILE A 258 5.93 -6.35 -7.39
CA ILE A 258 4.98 -7.48 -7.36
C ILE A 258 3.54 -6.99 -7.53
N ALA A 259 3.16 -5.95 -6.78
CA ALA A 259 1.82 -5.38 -6.88
C ALA A 259 1.58 -4.78 -8.28
N VAL A 260 2.59 -4.16 -8.86
CA VAL A 260 2.54 -3.64 -10.24
C VAL A 260 2.37 -4.76 -11.27
N GLN A 261 3.12 -5.85 -11.15
CA GLN A 261 2.97 -7.02 -12.04
C GLN A 261 1.57 -7.63 -11.94
N LEU A 262 0.98 -7.66 -10.74
CA LEU A 262 -0.39 -8.13 -10.53
C LEU A 262 -1.43 -7.20 -11.19
N ILE A 263 -1.23 -5.88 -11.11
CA ILE A 263 -2.08 -4.90 -11.81
C ILE A 263 -1.98 -5.11 -13.32
N ALA A 264 -0.76 -5.19 -13.86
CA ALA A 264 -0.53 -5.40 -15.29
C ALA A 264 -1.16 -6.71 -15.79
N ALA A 265 -1.05 -7.79 -15.01
CA ALA A 265 -1.68 -9.06 -15.34
C ALA A 265 -3.21 -8.98 -15.34
N ALA A 266 -3.80 -8.22 -14.41
CA ALA A 266 -5.24 -8.00 -14.34
C ALA A 266 -5.76 -7.16 -15.52
N GLU A 267 -5.01 -6.12 -15.93
CA GLU A 267 -5.32 -5.31 -17.11
C GLU A 267 -5.29 -6.17 -18.38
N GLY A 268 -4.23 -6.96 -18.58
CA GLY A 268 -4.11 -7.84 -19.74
C GLY A 268 -5.21 -8.91 -19.81
N ALA A 269 -5.62 -9.48 -18.67
CA ALA A 269 -6.72 -10.43 -18.62
C ALA A 269 -8.07 -9.77 -18.97
N SER A 270 -8.32 -8.55 -18.50
CA SER A 270 -9.53 -7.81 -18.85
C SER A 270 -9.58 -7.43 -20.32
N GLU A 271 -8.45 -7.08 -20.94
CA GLU A 271 -8.38 -6.76 -22.37
C GLU A 271 -8.65 -8.00 -23.25
N GLN A 272 -8.18 -9.18 -22.83
CA GLN A 272 -8.47 -10.44 -23.50
C GLN A 272 -9.95 -10.83 -23.39
N GLU A 273 -10.56 -10.70 -22.21
CA GLU A 273 -12.00 -10.95 -22.03
C GLU A 273 -12.87 -10.04 -22.92
N VAL A 274 -12.48 -8.77 -23.06
CA VAL A 274 -13.17 -7.82 -23.97
C VAL A 274 -12.97 -8.19 -25.44
N ALA A 275 -11.76 -8.60 -25.83
CA ALA A 275 -11.45 -9.00 -27.20
C ALA A 275 -12.21 -10.27 -27.62
N GLU A 276 -12.33 -11.25 -26.73
CA GLU A 276 -13.12 -12.46 -26.97
C GLU A 276 -14.63 -12.15 -27.03
N ALA A 277 -15.14 -11.32 -26.12
CA ALA A 277 -16.55 -10.91 -26.13
C ALA A 277 -16.92 -10.11 -27.39
N SER A 278 -16.01 -9.30 -27.91
CA SER A 278 -16.22 -8.54 -29.15
C SER A 278 -16.05 -9.39 -30.42
N ALA A 279 -15.37 -10.54 -30.36
CA ALA A 279 -15.32 -11.51 -31.44
C ALA A 279 -16.59 -12.38 -31.54
N ASP A 280 -17.26 -12.65 -30.42
CA ASP A 280 -18.52 -13.40 -30.36
C ASP A 280 -19.75 -12.56 -30.74
N ILE A 281 -19.66 -11.22 -30.68
CA ILE A 281 -20.72 -10.30 -31.14
C ILE A 281 -20.51 -10.03 -32.64
N GLY A 282 -21.12 -10.87 -33.47
CA GLY A 282 -21.18 -10.65 -34.91
C GLY A 282 -21.73 -9.27 -35.27
N VAL A 283 -21.10 -8.67 -36.30
CA VAL A 283 -21.21 -7.34 -36.98
C VAL A 283 -22.55 -6.55 -36.96
N ASN A 284 -23.67 -7.03 -36.43
CA ASN A 284 -24.97 -6.35 -36.52
C ASN A 284 -25.58 -5.99 -35.15
N ALA A 285 -25.07 -4.93 -34.51
CA ALA A 285 -25.82 -4.06 -33.57
C ALA A 285 -24.92 -2.90 -33.12
N PHE A 286 -24.82 -1.85 -33.94
CA PHE A 286 -23.81 -0.78 -33.76
C PHE A 286 -24.27 0.41 -32.90
N GLU A 287 -25.45 0.38 -32.28
CA GLU A 287 -25.96 1.53 -31.49
C GLU A 287 -26.29 1.21 -30.02
N GLU A 288 -26.62 -0.03 -29.64
CA GLU A 288 -26.80 -0.43 -28.22
C GLU A 288 -25.51 -0.96 -27.55
N SER A 289 -24.43 -1.11 -28.30
CA SER A 289 -23.18 -1.73 -27.85
C SER A 289 -22.23 -0.76 -27.12
N SER A 290 -22.51 0.55 -27.09
CA SER A 290 -21.64 1.53 -26.42
C SER A 290 -21.70 1.48 -24.89
N SER A 291 -22.86 1.17 -24.30
CA SER A 291 -23.03 0.96 -22.86
C SER A 291 -22.49 -0.40 -22.41
N ILE A 292 -22.71 -1.45 -23.21
CA ILE A 292 -22.21 -2.82 -22.94
C ILE A 292 -20.69 -2.87 -23.08
N LEU A 293 -20.08 -2.15 -24.03
CA LEU A 293 -18.62 -2.04 -24.16
C LEU A 293 -17.98 -1.20 -23.05
N GLN A 294 -18.72 -0.25 -22.44
CA GLN A 294 -18.26 0.49 -21.26
C GLN A 294 -18.37 -0.35 -19.98
N GLU A 295 -19.38 -1.21 -19.85
CA GLU A 295 -19.47 -2.20 -18.76
C GLU A 295 -18.52 -3.39 -18.95
N ALA A 296 -18.15 -3.71 -20.20
CA ALA A 296 -17.21 -4.78 -20.53
C ALA A 296 -15.73 -4.37 -20.36
N LYS A 297 -15.39 -3.08 -20.48
CA LYS A 297 -14.09 -2.58 -20.00
C LYS A 297 -14.08 -2.76 -18.49
N GLY A 298 -13.48 -3.85 -18.02
CA GLY A 298 -13.35 -4.17 -16.61
C GLY A 298 -12.98 -2.90 -15.82
N GLY A 299 -13.73 -2.62 -14.76
CA GLY A 299 -13.50 -1.46 -13.92
C GLY A 299 -12.05 -1.42 -13.39
N PRO A 300 -11.59 -0.27 -12.88
CA PRO A 300 -10.22 -0.14 -12.40
C PRO A 300 -9.91 -1.23 -11.36
N VAL A 301 -8.80 -1.94 -11.58
CA VAL A 301 -8.28 -2.98 -10.69
C VAL A 301 -8.03 -2.43 -9.29
N LEU A 302 -7.55 -1.17 -9.21
CA LEU A 302 -7.49 -0.42 -7.95
C LEU A 302 -8.86 0.19 -7.65
N ASN A 303 -9.46 -0.28 -6.56
CA ASN A 303 -10.83 0.05 -6.18
C ASN A 303 -11.00 1.36 -5.39
N ASN A 304 -9.92 1.96 -4.87
CA ASN A 304 -9.99 3.22 -4.12
C ASN A 304 -8.65 4.00 -4.09
N ASP A 305 -8.77 5.28 -3.73
CA ASP A 305 -7.70 6.24 -3.52
C ASP A 305 -6.65 5.75 -2.49
N VAL A 306 -7.11 5.17 -1.38
CA VAL A 306 -6.23 4.73 -0.28
C VAL A 306 -5.26 3.64 -0.71
N THR A 307 -5.72 2.63 -1.46
CA THR A 307 -4.88 1.52 -1.93
C THR A 307 -3.83 2.03 -2.91
N ALA A 308 -4.22 2.94 -3.82
CA ALA A 308 -3.30 3.58 -4.74
C ALA A 308 -2.23 4.43 -4.01
N LEU A 309 -2.64 5.23 -3.02
CA LEU A 309 -1.73 6.06 -2.23
C LEU A 309 -0.80 5.22 -1.35
N LYS A 310 -1.28 4.09 -0.79
CA LYS A 310 -0.44 3.13 -0.06
C LYS A 310 0.58 2.46 -0.98
N LEU A 311 0.18 2.06 -2.19
CA LEU A 311 1.09 1.48 -3.17
C LEU A 311 2.15 2.50 -3.60
N MET A 312 1.77 3.75 -3.87
CA MET A 312 2.74 4.83 -4.15
C MET A 312 3.67 5.12 -2.96
N ALA A 313 3.13 5.16 -1.73
CA ALA A 313 3.95 5.32 -0.53
C ALA A 313 4.91 4.15 -0.31
N LYS A 314 4.53 2.96 -0.77
CA LYS A 314 5.40 1.80 -0.77
C LYS A 314 6.51 1.92 -1.83
N CYS A 315 6.19 2.34 -3.05
CA CYS A 315 7.21 2.67 -4.06
C CYS A 315 8.24 3.67 -3.52
N ALA A 316 7.74 4.72 -2.86
CA ALA A 316 8.58 5.73 -2.22
C ALA A 316 9.51 5.17 -1.14
N LYS A 317 9.01 4.30 -0.25
CA LYS A 317 9.84 3.66 0.79
C LYS A 317 10.97 2.81 0.21
N TRP A 318 10.72 2.15 -0.91
CA TRP A 318 11.68 1.27 -1.59
C TRP A 318 12.59 2.01 -2.58
N GLY A 319 12.25 3.23 -2.99
CA GLY A 319 12.95 3.93 -4.07
C GLY A 319 12.75 3.27 -5.44
N ASP A 320 11.64 2.55 -5.65
CA ASP A 320 11.35 1.86 -6.91
C ASP A 320 10.62 2.81 -7.88
N VAL A 321 11.41 3.48 -8.73
CA VAL A 321 10.93 4.48 -9.71
C VAL A 321 10.12 3.82 -10.81
N ALA A 322 10.53 2.65 -11.30
CA ALA A 322 9.82 1.96 -12.39
C ALA A 322 8.40 1.57 -11.97
N SER A 323 8.24 1.08 -10.74
CA SER A 323 6.92 0.79 -10.17
C SER A 323 6.10 2.06 -9.94
N ALA A 324 6.70 3.15 -9.45
CA ALA A 324 6.01 4.42 -9.26
C ALA A 324 5.50 5.01 -10.59
N ASP A 325 6.33 5.02 -11.63
CA ASP A 325 5.98 5.50 -12.97
C ASP A 325 4.84 4.69 -13.58
N TYR A 326 4.87 3.36 -13.42
CA TYR A 326 3.77 2.50 -13.85
C TYR A 326 2.46 2.90 -13.16
N VAL A 327 2.48 3.04 -11.84
CA VAL A 327 1.29 3.38 -11.06
C VAL A 327 0.78 4.77 -11.44
N LEU A 328 1.66 5.75 -11.64
CA LEU A 328 1.25 7.08 -12.11
C LEU A 328 0.63 7.04 -13.51
N LYS A 329 1.20 6.25 -14.43
CA LYS A 329 0.62 6.04 -15.76
C LYS A 329 -0.77 5.39 -15.67
N TYR A 330 -0.92 4.38 -14.82
CA TYR A 330 -2.18 3.71 -14.55
C TYR A 330 -3.23 4.70 -14.00
N LEU A 331 -2.88 5.50 -12.99
CA LEU A 331 -3.79 6.48 -12.39
C LEU A 331 -4.19 7.60 -13.36
N ARG A 332 -3.31 7.97 -14.31
CA ARG A 332 -3.65 8.90 -15.40
C ARG A 332 -4.67 8.29 -16.37
N ALA A 333 -4.60 6.99 -16.64
CA ALA A 333 -5.59 6.27 -17.45
C ALA A 333 -6.95 6.12 -16.75
N HIS A 334 -6.96 6.14 -15.40
CA HIS A 334 -8.16 5.98 -14.57
C HIS A 334 -8.37 7.17 -13.61
N PRO A 335 -8.77 8.36 -14.11
CA PRO A 335 -8.84 9.59 -13.32
C PRO A 335 -9.89 9.57 -12.21
N CYS A 336 -10.81 8.60 -12.20
CA CYS A 336 -11.83 8.44 -11.16
C CYS A 336 -11.29 7.89 -9.83
N ILE A 337 -10.08 7.30 -9.81
CA ILE A 337 -9.51 6.65 -8.62
C ILE A 337 -9.02 7.68 -7.60
N ILE A 338 -8.34 8.73 -8.08
CA ILE A 338 -7.71 9.73 -7.21
C ILE A 338 -8.47 11.04 -7.28
N PRO A 339 -9.05 11.52 -6.16
CA PRO A 339 -9.71 12.81 -6.15
C PRO A 339 -8.70 13.95 -6.36
N PRO A 340 -9.12 15.10 -6.93
CA PRO A 340 -8.22 16.23 -7.20
C PRO A 340 -7.42 16.70 -5.98
N GLN A 341 -8.00 16.57 -4.78
CA GLN A 341 -7.41 16.95 -3.50
C GLN A 341 -6.15 16.15 -3.15
N HIS A 342 -5.97 14.95 -3.71
CA HIS A 342 -4.84 14.07 -3.41
C HIS A 342 -3.76 14.07 -4.50
N LYS A 343 -3.94 14.87 -5.57
CA LYS A 343 -2.95 14.97 -6.66
C LYS A 343 -1.57 15.39 -6.16
N PHE A 344 -1.51 16.37 -5.25
CA PHE A 344 -0.24 16.84 -4.68
C PHE A 344 0.41 15.80 -3.75
N ALA A 345 -0.40 15.01 -3.04
CA ALA A 345 0.13 13.90 -2.26
C ALA A 345 0.81 12.86 -3.15
N LEU A 346 0.26 12.56 -4.34
CA LEU A 346 0.93 11.68 -5.32
C LEU A 346 2.26 12.26 -5.80
N ALA A 347 2.31 13.55 -6.15
CA ALA A 347 3.53 14.21 -6.59
C ALA A 347 4.61 14.18 -5.49
N LEU A 348 4.23 14.42 -4.23
CA LEU A 348 5.13 14.33 -3.08
C LEU A 348 5.63 12.89 -2.81
N LEU A 349 4.78 11.87 -3.01
CA LEU A 349 5.20 10.47 -2.92
C LEU A 349 6.18 10.11 -4.06
N HIS A 350 5.93 10.61 -5.27
CA HIS A 350 6.84 10.42 -6.39
C HIS A 350 8.19 11.10 -6.13
N LEU A 351 8.18 12.32 -5.58
CA LEU A 351 9.39 13.03 -5.17
C LEU A 351 10.23 12.20 -4.19
N GLU A 352 9.63 11.65 -3.13
CA GLU A 352 10.34 10.78 -2.19
C GLU A 352 10.93 9.55 -2.89
N THR A 353 10.20 8.97 -3.87
CA THR A 353 10.69 7.83 -4.65
C THR A 353 11.96 8.18 -5.42
N LEU A 354 11.96 9.30 -6.13
CA LEU A 354 13.12 9.78 -6.90
C LEU A 354 14.32 10.09 -6.00
N VAL A 355 14.08 10.75 -4.87
CA VAL A 355 15.12 11.06 -3.87
C VAL A 355 15.75 9.77 -3.33
N ARG A 356 14.94 8.78 -2.97
CA ARG A 356 15.40 7.47 -2.47
C ARG A 356 16.17 6.69 -3.51
N ALA A 357 15.82 6.84 -4.78
CA ALA A 357 16.51 6.23 -5.91
C ALA A 357 17.81 6.97 -6.31
N GLY A 358 18.07 8.16 -5.72
CA GLY A 358 19.25 8.97 -6.02
C GLY A 358 19.14 9.80 -7.29
N LEU A 359 17.94 10.02 -7.83
CA LEU A 359 17.68 10.74 -9.08
C LEU A 359 17.47 12.24 -8.81
N LEU A 360 18.57 12.98 -8.66
CA LEU A 360 18.56 14.40 -8.31
C LEU A 360 17.86 15.29 -9.36
N LYS A 361 18.21 15.10 -10.63
CA LYS A 361 17.70 15.91 -11.75
C LYS A 361 16.17 15.81 -11.86
N GLU A 362 15.68 14.58 -11.87
CA GLU A 362 14.25 14.26 -11.97
C GLU A 362 13.49 14.80 -10.75
N ALA A 363 14.06 14.70 -9.54
CA ALA A 363 13.46 15.22 -8.32
C ALA A 363 13.32 16.76 -8.35
N LEU A 364 14.36 17.48 -8.80
CA LEU A 364 14.31 18.93 -8.96
C LEU A 364 13.30 19.36 -10.02
N TYR A 365 13.20 18.62 -11.11
CA TYR A 365 12.27 18.93 -12.20
C TYR A 365 10.81 18.68 -11.77
N LEU A 366 10.56 17.57 -11.06
CA LEU A 366 9.23 17.27 -10.50
C LEU A 366 8.78 18.36 -9.51
N LEU A 367 9.69 18.86 -8.66
CA LEU A 367 9.40 19.95 -7.72
C LEU A 367 8.99 21.24 -8.44
N GLU A 368 9.63 21.55 -9.56
CA GLU A 368 9.32 22.74 -10.35
C GLU A 368 7.97 22.62 -11.07
N ASP A 369 7.70 21.46 -11.66
CA ASP A 369 6.59 21.25 -12.60
C ASP A 369 5.28 20.83 -11.94
N GLU A 370 5.31 19.96 -10.92
CA GLU A 370 4.10 19.34 -10.36
C GLU A 370 3.75 19.84 -8.94
N ILE A 371 4.71 20.41 -8.20
CA ILE A 371 4.51 20.78 -6.79
C ILE A 371 4.25 22.29 -6.64
N PRO A 372 3.16 22.69 -5.96
CA PRO A 372 2.85 24.09 -5.71
C PRO A 372 3.83 24.68 -4.68
N GLU A 373 3.97 26.00 -4.71
CA GLU A 373 4.90 26.72 -3.82
C GLU A 373 4.62 26.47 -2.33
N SER A 374 3.35 26.41 -1.93
CA SER A 374 2.93 26.15 -0.54
C SER A 374 3.44 24.82 0.00
N ASP A 375 3.55 23.80 -0.86
CA ASP A 375 3.97 22.44 -0.49
C ASP A 375 5.44 22.16 -0.82
N SER A 376 6.15 23.15 -1.40
CA SER A 376 7.58 23.09 -1.70
C SER A 376 8.46 23.49 -0.51
N ILE A 377 7.85 23.80 0.64
CA ILE A 377 8.54 24.19 1.86
C ILE A 377 8.71 22.94 2.74
N PRO A 378 9.90 22.68 3.30
CA PRO A 378 10.08 21.60 4.28
C PRO A 378 9.08 21.76 5.44
N GLY A 379 8.15 20.81 5.58
CA GLY A 379 7.11 20.88 6.59
C GLY A 379 7.67 20.85 8.02
N SER A 380 7.01 21.56 8.94
CA SER A 380 7.35 21.56 10.37
C SER A 380 7.19 20.19 11.04
N ARG A 381 6.41 19.29 10.42
CA ARG A 381 6.23 17.90 10.84
C ARG A 381 7.05 16.98 9.95
N PRO A 382 7.71 15.96 10.52
CA PRO A 382 8.56 15.06 9.76
C PRO A 382 7.78 14.06 8.91
N LYS A 383 6.45 14.15 8.76
CA LYS A 383 5.62 13.08 8.16
C LYS A 383 4.69 13.61 7.08
N LEU A 384 4.49 12.83 6.02
CA LEU A 384 3.41 13.06 5.06
C LEU A 384 2.12 12.45 5.61
N PHE A 385 1.19 13.33 5.99
CA PHE A 385 -0.08 12.97 6.61
C PHE A 385 -1.25 13.49 5.77
N LEU A 386 -2.17 12.61 5.41
CA LEU A 386 -3.42 12.97 4.77
C LEU A 386 -4.45 13.33 5.84
N GLU A 387 -4.64 14.63 6.05
CA GLU A 387 -5.56 15.16 7.08
C GLU A 387 -7.00 14.70 6.86
N THR A 388 -7.47 14.68 5.61
CA THR A 388 -8.84 14.29 5.24
C THR A 388 -9.21 12.87 5.67
N ARG A 389 -8.22 11.98 5.79
CA ARG A 389 -8.40 10.56 6.12
C ARG A 389 -7.71 10.15 7.42
N ARG A 390 -7.06 11.08 8.10
CA ARG A 390 -6.18 10.85 9.25
C ARG A 390 -5.16 9.72 9.02
N LEU A 391 -4.60 9.66 7.81
CA LEU A 391 -3.71 8.58 7.38
C LEU A 391 -2.27 9.07 7.27
N THR A 392 -1.33 8.38 7.92
CA THR A 392 0.11 8.61 7.71
C THR A 392 0.59 7.77 6.53
N LEU A 393 1.10 8.40 5.47
CA LEU A 393 1.65 7.70 4.31
C LEU A 393 3.16 7.45 4.47
N LEU A 394 3.89 8.50 4.86
CA LEU A 394 5.34 8.44 5.08
C LEU A 394 5.70 8.99 6.46
N ASN A 395 6.77 8.43 7.03
CA ASN A 395 7.37 8.91 8.27
C ASN A 395 8.42 10.02 8.05
N ALA A 396 8.62 10.42 6.79
CA ALA A 396 9.50 11.51 6.34
C ALA A 396 8.69 12.54 5.54
N HIS A 397 9.09 13.80 5.55
CA HIS A 397 8.53 14.84 4.68
C HIS A 397 9.33 14.85 3.36
N PRO A 398 8.71 14.60 2.18
CA PRO A 398 9.44 14.40 0.93
C PRO A 398 10.38 15.56 0.53
N VAL A 399 9.93 16.81 0.71
CA VAL A 399 10.80 17.99 0.46
C VAL A 399 12.00 18.02 1.42
N MET A 400 11.81 17.66 2.70
CA MET A 400 12.92 17.62 3.66
C MET A 400 13.87 16.45 3.34
N SER A 401 13.34 15.34 2.81
CA SER A 401 14.17 14.25 2.29
C SER A 401 15.04 14.72 1.13
N LEU A 402 14.49 15.51 0.18
CA LEU A 402 15.27 16.12 -0.90
C LEU A 402 16.35 17.07 -0.35
N VAL A 403 16.01 17.95 0.59
CA VAL A 403 16.98 18.86 1.24
C VAL A 403 18.13 18.07 1.88
N ARG A 404 17.81 17.02 2.63
CA ARG A 404 18.82 16.15 3.25
C ARG A 404 19.66 15.41 2.22
N PHE A 405 19.04 14.93 1.15
CA PHE A 405 19.72 14.27 0.06
C PHE A 405 20.71 15.21 -0.64
N ILE A 406 20.34 16.48 -0.89
CA ILE A 406 21.28 17.47 -1.43
C ILE A 406 22.40 17.77 -0.43
N ALA A 407 22.09 17.93 0.85
CA ALA A 407 23.09 18.22 1.89
C ALA A 407 23.99 17.04 2.29
N GLU A 408 23.65 15.82 1.91
CA GLU A 408 24.41 14.61 2.28
C GLU A 408 25.78 14.53 1.59
N VAL A 409 25.88 15.05 0.37
CA VAL A 409 27.10 15.01 -0.44
C VAL A 409 27.51 16.43 -0.77
N ASP A 410 28.76 16.75 -0.48
CA ASP A 410 29.29 18.11 -0.58
C ASP A 410 29.07 18.75 -1.96
N SER A 411 29.27 18.00 -3.04
CA SER A 411 29.15 18.49 -4.43
C SER A 411 27.72 18.59 -4.98
N ARG A 412 26.71 18.09 -4.25
CA ARG A 412 25.33 18.03 -4.78
C ARG A 412 24.67 19.41 -4.85
N VAL A 413 25.14 20.39 -4.09
CA VAL A 413 24.65 21.76 -4.22
C VAL A 413 25.05 22.34 -5.56
N GLU A 414 26.33 22.26 -5.91
CA GLU A 414 26.88 22.73 -7.18
C GLU A 414 26.25 21.97 -8.36
N GLU A 415 26.09 20.64 -8.23
CA GLU A 415 25.38 19.82 -9.22
C GLU A 415 23.93 20.28 -9.39
N SER A 416 23.21 20.55 -8.29
CA SER A 416 21.84 21.04 -8.34
C SER A 416 21.74 22.38 -9.07
N LEU A 417 22.68 23.30 -8.80
CA LEU A 417 22.72 24.61 -9.46
C LEU A 417 22.99 24.47 -10.96
N LEU A 418 23.97 23.64 -11.35
CA LEU A 418 24.26 23.35 -12.76
C LEU A 418 23.03 22.78 -13.49
N LEU A 419 22.32 21.82 -12.88
CA LEU A 419 21.11 21.23 -13.47
C LEU A 419 19.97 22.24 -13.65
N LEU A 420 19.85 23.23 -12.76
CA LEU A 420 18.86 24.30 -12.87
C LEU A 420 19.26 25.34 -13.94
N GLU A 421 20.55 25.68 -14.04
CA GLU A 421 21.07 26.55 -15.10
C GLU A 421 20.92 25.90 -16.48
N GLU A 422 21.24 24.61 -16.61
CA GLU A 422 21.02 23.82 -17.84
C GLU A 422 19.53 23.80 -18.22
N ARG A 423 18.64 23.59 -17.23
CA ARG A 423 17.20 23.62 -17.45
C ARG A 423 16.75 24.97 -17.99
N LYS A 424 17.24 26.07 -17.40
CA LYS A 424 16.93 27.43 -17.86
C LYS A 424 17.44 27.66 -19.28
N ALA A 425 18.68 27.25 -19.58
CA ALA A 425 19.27 27.37 -20.90
C ALA A 425 18.50 26.58 -21.97
N ALA A 426 17.93 25.44 -21.59
CA ALA A 426 17.04 24.64 -22.44
C ALA A 426 15.62 25.23 -22.59
N GLY A 427 15.33 26.40 -22.01
CA GLY A 427 14.02 27.05 -22.06
C GLY A 427 13.01 26.54 -21.03
N GLY A 428 13.44 25.72 -20.07
CA GLY A 428 12.62 25.26 -18.96
C GLY A 428 12.39 26.35 -17.90
N ASN A 429 11.34 26.18 -17.11
CA ASN A 429 11.06 27.05 -15.97
C ASN A 429 11.99 26.71 -14.80
N VAL A 430 12.45 27.74 -14.10
CA VAL A 430 13.13 27.65 -12.81
C VAL A 430 12.57 28.78 -11.96
N SER A 431 12.13 28.47 -10.75
CA SER A 431 11.56 29.43 -9.82
C SER A 431 12.34 29.48 -8.52
N HIS A 432 11.92 30.38 -7.64
CA HIS A 432 12.50 30.49 -6.30
C HIS A 432 12.23 29.23 -5.45
N LYS A 433 11.28 28.37 -5.83
CA LYS A 433 10.96 27.13 -5.10
C LYS A 433 12.16 26.18 -5.04
N THR A 434 12.69 25.80 -6.21
CA THR A 434 13.80 24.87 -6.35
C THR A 434 15.09 25.48 -5.81
N LEU A 435 15.36 26.75 -6.11
CA LEU A 435 16.52 27.46 -5.57
C LEU A 435 16.47 27.61 -4.04
N ASN A 436 15.30 27.88 -3.46
CA ASN A 436 15.15 27.90 -2.00
C ASN A 436 15.36 26.50 -1.40
N VAL A 437 14.93 25.41 -2.04
CA VAL A 437 15.23 24.05 -1.55
C VAL A 437 16.73 23.75 -1.56
N VAL A 438 17.48 24.20 -2.56
CA VAL A 438 18.95 24.10 -2.55
C VAL A 438 19.56 24.97 -1.45
N LEU A 439 18.98 26.15 -1.21
CA LEU A 439 19.41 27.04 -0.13
C LEU A 439 19.10 26.46 1.27
N GLU A 440 17.99 25.72 1.44
CA GLU A 440 17.67 24.96 2.65
C GLU A 440 18.74 23.90 2.93
N ALA A 441 19.28 23.26 1.88
CA ALA A 441 20.38 22.30 2.03
C ALA A 441 21.66 23.02 2.51
N CYS A 442 21.96 24.21 1.99
CA CYS A 442 23.06 25.04 2.47
C CYS A 442 22.85 25.48 3.93
N ALA A 443 21.62 25.82 4.30
CA ALA A 443 21.25 26.17 5.67
C ALA A 443 21.43 24.99 6.63
N LEU A 444 21.07 23.78 6.20
CA LEU A 444 21.27 22.55 6.97
C LEU A 444 22.77 22.26 7.20
N MET A 445 23.61 22.51 6.19
CA MET A 445 25.07 22.37 6.28
C MET A 445 25.77 23.53 7.00
N LYS A 446 25.07 24.66 7.22
CA LYS A 446 25.63 25.93 7.70
C LYS A 446 26.80 26.43 6.84
N ASP A 447 26.64 26.33 5.52
CA ASP A 447 27.65 26.72 4.54
C ASP A 447 27.27 28.04 3.85
N GLU A 448 27.92 29.13 4.26
CA GLU A 448 27.71 30.46 3.68
C GLU A 448 28.30 30.61 2.27
N GLN A 449 29.36 29.87 1.93
CA GLN A 449 29.99 29.97 0.61
C GLN A 449 29.05 29.40 -0.45
N LYS A 450 28.49 28.23 -0.18
CA LYS A 450 27.50 27.61 -1.07
C LYS A 450 26.21 28.40 -1.15
N ALA A 451 25.74 28.95 -0.04
CA ALA A 451 24.59 29.86 -0.05
C ALA A 451 24.80 31.07 -0.97
N SER A 452 26.04 31.59 -1.04
CA SER A 452 26.41 32.68 -1.94
C SER A 452 26.38 32.25 -3.41
N LEU A 453 26.74 31.00 -3.74
CA LEU A 453 26.59 30.43 -5.08
C LEU A 453 25.11 30.32 -5.49
N VAL A 454 24.25 29.89 -4.56
CA VAL A 454 22.80 29.85 -4.80
C VAL A 454 22.27 31.25 -5.08
N LEU A 455 22.66 32.25 -4.28
CA LEU A 455 22.26 33.65 -4.48
C LEU A 455 22.76 34.23 -5.83
N PHE A 456 23.97 33.85 -6.25
CA PHE A 456 24.46 34.19 -7.59
C PHE A 456 23.57 33.58 -8.69
N THR A 457 23.12 32.34 -8.49
CA THR A 457 22.25 31.64 -9.44
C THR A 457 20.85 32.28 -9.55
N PHE A 458 20.28 32.80 -8.46
CA PHE A 458 19.04 33.60 -8.51
C PHE A 458 19.14 34.73 -9.54
N ARG A 459 20.27 35.45 -9.53
CA ARG A 459 20.53 36.56 -10.45
C ARG A 459 20.75 36.08 -11.89
N ASN A 460 21.54 35.02 -12.07
CA ASN A 460 21.82 34.44 -13.40
C ASN A 460 20.55 33.97 -14.11
N VAL A 461 19.67 33.31 -13.37
CA VAL A 461 18.42 32.72 -13.90
C VAL A 461 17.27 33.75 -13.95
N ALA A 462 17.53 34.97 -13.48
CA ALA A 462 16.58 36.08 -13.37
C ALA A 462 15.33 35.74 -12.56
N VAL A 463 15.52 35.06 -11.43
CA VAL A 463 14.48 34.71 -10.46
C VAL A 463 14.55 35.68 -9.30
N ARG A 464 13.39 36.20 -8.86
CA ARG A 464 13.33 37.12 -7.73
C ARG A 464 13.50 36.39 -6.40
N GLU A 465 14.31 36.94 -5.52
CA GLU A 465 14.45 36.51 -4.14
C GLU A 465 13.15 36.76 -3.38
N THR A 466 12.85 35.92 -2.38
CA THR A 466 11.68 36.08 -1.51
C THR A 466 12.12 36.28 -0.06
N ALA A 467 11.18 36.66 0.80
CA ALA A 467 11.45 36.78 2.24
C ALA A 467 11.97 35.47 2.85
N ARG A 468 11.54 34.33 2.29
CA ARG A 468 12.07 33.01 2.66
C ARG A 468 13.55 32.88 2.29
N THR A 469 13.95 33.33 1.10
CA THR A 469 15.35 33.34 0.66
C THR A 469 16.24 34.05 1.69
N PHE A 470 15.87 35.27 2.12
CA PHE A 470 16.61 36.01 3.14
C PHE A 470 16.63 35.32 4.50
N THR A 471 15.52 34.68 4.90
CA THR A 471 15.45 33.90 6.15
C THR A 471 16.42 32.71 6.12
N LEU A 472 16.56 32.06 4.97
CA LEU A 472 17.48 30.95 4.78
C LEU A 472 18.94 31.40 4.74
N LEU A 473 19.25 32.53 4.11
CA LEU A 473 20.59 33.14 4.12
C LEU A 473 21.07 33.47 5.55
N LEU A 474 20.17 33.86 6.46
CA LEU A 474 20.53 34.01 7.87
C LEU A 474 20.88 32.66 8.50
N SER A 475 20.11 31.63 8.16
CA SER A 475 20.22 30.28 8.71
C SER A 475 21.44 29.50 8.19
N THR A 476 22.06 29.92 7.09
CA THR A 476 23.34 29.36 6.59
C THR A 476 24.54 29.80 7.41
N SER A 477 24.38 30.78 8.30
CA SER A 477 25.48 31.28 9.12
C SER A 477 25.88 30.25 10.19
N PRO A 478 27.19 30.07 10.48
CA PRO A 478 27.65 29.03 11.40
C PRO A 478 27.22 29.27 12.85
N ASN A 479 27.06 30.55 13.23
CA ASN A 479 26.63 30.98 14.55
C ASN A 479 25.74 32.23 14.47
N ALA A 480 24.99 32.48 15.56
CA ALA A 480 24.07 33.61 15.66
C ALA A 480 24.76 34.97 15.55
N VAL A 481 25.99 35.10 16.07
CA VAL A 481 26.76 36.36 16.04
C VAL A 481 27.08 36.79 14.60
N SER A 482 27.44 35.84 13.73
CA SER A 482 27.65 36.09 12.29
C SER A 482 26.33 36.46 11.60
N ALA A 483 25.28 35.68 11.88
CA ALA A 483 23.96 35.87 11.25
C ALA A 483 23.38 37.26 11.54
N VAL A 484 23.44 37.70 12.81
CA VAL A 484 22.83 38.94 13.27
C VAL A 484 23.44 40.18 12.62
N LYS A 485 24.75 40.17 12.35
CA LYS A 485 25.43 41.27 11.65
C LYS A 485 24.91 41.50 10.23
N LYS A 486 24.30 40.49 9.61
CA LYS A 486 23.73 40.54 8.26
C LYS A 486 22.27 40.99 8.22
N ILE A 487 21.59 41.01 9.37
CA ILE A 487 20.16 41.39 9.44
C ILE A 487 19.91 42.81 8.93
N PRO A 488 20.67 43.85 9.34
CA PRO A 488 20.45 45.21 8.85
C PRO A 488 20.61 45.31 7.33
N THR A 489 21.66 44.70 6.79
CA THR A 489 21.93 44.70 5.34
C THR A 489 20.84 43.96 4.56
N PHE A 490 20.37 42.82 5.07
CA PHE A 490 19.29 42.08 4.40
C PHE A 490 17.94 42.82 4.48
N LEU A 491 17.68 43.57 5.56
CA LEU A 491 16.49 44.43 5.63
C LEU A 491 16.53 45.55 4.59
N GLU A 492 17.70 46.17 4.39
CA GLU A 492 17.92 47.16 3.32
C GLU A 492 17.73 46.52 1.93
N ASP A 493 18.39 45.39 1.67
CA ASP A 493 18.26 44.64 0.41
C ASP A 493 16.81 44.25 0.11
N MET A 494 16.06 43.81 1.12
CA MET A 494 14.63 43.46 0.98
C MET A 494 13.79 44.68 0.59
N VAL A 495 14.07 45.85 1.16
CA VAL A 495 13.38 47.10 0.79
C VAL A 495 13.72 47.51 -0.63
N ASP A 496 15.01 47.46 -1.00
CA ASP A 496 15.50 47.85 -2.33
C ASP A 496 14.95 46.93 -3.43
N LEU A 497 14.81 45.64 -3.15
CA LEU A 497 14.24 44.64 -4.06
C LEU A 497 12.70 44.60 -4.03
N GLY A 498 12.05 45.38 -3.17
CA GLY A 498 10.60 45.39 -3.01
C GLY A 498 10.03 44.09 -2.43
N VAL A 499 10.84 43.33 -1.68
CA VAL A 499 10.45 42.09 -1.02
C VAL A 499 9.81 42.41 0.33
N GLU A 500 8.60 41.89 0.56
CA GLU A 500 7.91 42.13 1.82
C GLU A 500 8.60 41.41 2.99
N VAL A 501 8.89 42.16 4.07
CA VAL A 501 9.39 41.58 5.32
C VAL A 501 8.27 40.78 6.01
N THR A 502 8.41 39.46 6.04
CA THR A 502 7.40 38.54 6.59
C THR A 502 7.54 38.36 8.11
N ALA A 503 6.46 37.92 8.75
CA ALA A 503 6.47 37.56 10.17
C ALA A 503 7.48 36.46 10.50
N GLU A 504 7.72 35.51 9.57
CA GLU A 504 8.70 34.44 9.76
C GLU A 504 10.13 34.98 9.82
N PHE A 505 10.48 35.90 8.92
CA PHE A 505 11.79 36.57 8.92
C PHE A 505 12.02 37.36 10.22
N LEU A 506 11.02 38.17 10.64
CA LEU A 506 11.12 38.95 11.87
C LEU A 506 11.31 38.06 13.10
N ARG A 507 10.55 36.97 13.19
CA ARG A 507 10.65 36.00 14.28
C ARG A 507 12.04 35.34 14.30
N GLY A 508 12.51 34.83 13.17
CA GLY A 508 13.81 34.17 13.07
C GLY A 508 14.98 35.13 13.33
N GLY A 509 14.91 36.33 12.79
CA GLY A 509 15.89 37.38 13.05
C GLY A 509 15.94 37.78 14.52
N LEU A 510 14.78 37.91 15.18
CA LEU A 510 14.72 38.28 16.60
C LEU A 510 15.27 37.17 17.49
N GLU A 511 15.00 35.91 17.15
CA GLU A 511 15.60 34.76 17.81
C GLU A 511 17.12 34.78 17.70
N LEU A 512 17.66 34.98 16.50
CA LEU A 512 19.10 35.10 16.27
C LEU A 512 19.72 36.27 17.04
N ALA A 513 19.07 37.44 17.06
CA ALA A 513 19.54 38.62 17.80
C ALA A 513 19.63 38.37 19.31
N VAL A 514 18.61 37.70 19.87
CA VAL A 514 18.61 37.29 21.28
C VAL A 514 19.66 36.22 21.55
N ASP A 515 19.88 35.26 20.64
CA ASP A 515 20.94 34.25 20.76
C ASP A 515 22.35 34.85 20.71
N ALA A 516 22.55 35.86 19.87
CA ALA A 516 23.81 36.59 19.76
C ALA A 516 24.03 37.61 20.90
N GLN A 517 23.02 37.81 21.75
CA GLN A 517 22.99 38.87 22.77
C GLN A 517 23.14 40.30 22.21
N ASP A 518 22.70 40.52 20.97
CA ASP A 518 22.73 41.84 20.33
C ASP A 518 21.44 42.60 20.62
N VAL A 519 21.51 43.46 21.63
CA VAL A 519 20.39 44.31 22.07
C VAL A 519 19.97 45.30 20.98
N SER A 520 20.93 45.87 20.25
CA SER A 520 20.63 46.89 19.23
C SER A 520 19.81 46.30 18.09
N THR A 521 20.26 45.17 17.56
CA THR A 521 19.56 44.47 16.46
C THR A 521 18.23 43.89 16.94
N ALA A 522 18.16 43.36 18.17
CA ALA A 522 16.91 42.88 18.74
C ALA A 522 15.86 44.00 18.86
N MET A 523 16.25 45.17 19.36
CA MET A 523 15.33 46.31 19.51
C MET A 523 14.93 46.94 18.17
N MET A 524 15.82 46.93 17.18
CA MET A 524 15.47 47.26 15.80
C MET A 524 14.34 46.34 15.29
N LEU A 525 14.47 45.02 15.46
CA LEU A 525 13.47 44.06 15.01
C LEU A 525 12.14 44.17 15.78
N VAL A 526 12.18 44.49 17.07
CA VAL A 526 10.98 44.82 17.88
C VAL A 526 10.22 46.00 17.27
N GLU A 527 10.93 47.00 16.77
CA GLU A 527 10.31 48.14 16.08
C GLU A 527 9.67 47.72 14.75
N TYR A 528 10.29 46.82 13.99
CA TYR A 528 9.65 46.23 12.80
C TYR A 528 8.37 45.42 13.14
N HIS A 529 8.38 44.66 14.23
CA HIS A 529 7.18 43.99 14.74
C HIS A 529 6.05 44.99 15.04
N ARG A 530 6.38 46.17 15.59
CA ARG A 530 5.43 47.26 15.83
C ARG A 530 4.87 47.83 14.53
N GLN A 531 5.74 48.17 13.58
CA GLN A 531 5.35 48.79 12.30
C GLN A 531 4.47 47.87 11.44
N ARG A 532 4.72 46.56 11.49
CA ARG A 532 3.97 45.54 10.74
C ARG A 532 2.81 44.93 11.52
N SER A 533 2.57 45.37 12.75
CA SER A 533 1.54 44.82 13.65
C SER A 533 1.63 43.29 13.82
N VAL A 534 2.85 42.74 13.84
CA VAL A 534 3.11 41.30 14.00
C VAL A 534 3.38 40.99 15.47
N SER A 535 2.64 40.04 16.03
CA SER A 535 2.82 39.62 17.42
C SER A 535 4.17 38.94 17.67
N ILE A 536 4.67 39.07 18.89
CA ILE A 536 5.90 38.43 19.37
C ILE A 536 5.49 37.26 20.27
N GLU A 537 5.98 36.06 19.97
CA GLU A 537 5.69 34.87 20.75
C GLU A 537 6.15 35.01 22.21
N SER A 538 5.36 34.49 23.16
CA SER A 538 5.64 34.54 24.61
C SER A 538 7.06 34.06 24.97
N ARG A 539 7.51 32.98 24.32
CA ARG A 539 8.83 32.42 24.59
C ARG A 539 9.96 33.37 24.19
N LEU A 540 9.82 34.06 23.06
CA LEU A 540 10.80 35.02 22.56
C LEU A 540 10.78 36.30 23.40
N SER A 541 9.60 36.81 23.75
CA SER A 541 9.48 38.00 24.62
C SER A 541 10.09 37.78 26.00
N VAL A 542 9.88 36.60 26.60
CA VAL A 542 10.52 36.20 27.88
C VAL A 542 12.05 36.19 27.78
N ARG A 543 12.60 35.64 26.70
CA ARG A 543 14.06 35.59 26.49
C ARG A 543 14.63 37.00 26.29
N LEU A 544 13.94 37.85 25.54
CA LEU A 544 14.33 39.24 25.34
C LEU A 544 14.28 40.04 26.65
N PHE A 545 13.24 39.91 27.47
CA PHE A 545 13.18 40.54 28.81
C PHE A 545 14.36 40.14 29.69
N LYS A 546 14.73 38.85 29.69
CA LYS A 546 15.90 38.38 30.45
C LYS A 546 17.19 39.01 29.95
N MET A 547 17.39 39.08 28.63
CA MET A 547 18.55 39.73 28.03
C MET A 547 18.63 41.22 28.45
N LEU A 548 17.55 41.98 28.27
CA LEU A 548 17.49 43.40 28.64
C LEU A 548 17.67 43.63 30.14
N CYS A 549 17.17 42.73 30.98
CA CYS A 549 17.38 42.74 32.42
C CYS A 549 18.85 42.56 32.80
N LEU A 550 19.59 41.70 32.09
CA LEU A 550 21.01 41.45 32.35
C LEU A 550 21.88 42.66 32.01
N VAL A 551 21.57 43.36 30.91
CA VAL A 551 22.28 44.59 30.50
C VAL A 551 21.76 45.85 31.20
N VAL A 552 20.74 45.71 32.07
CA VAL A 552 20.12 46.79 32.83
C VAL A 552 19.59 47.93 31.93
N ASP A 553 19.02 47.57 30.77
CA ASP A 553 18.49 48.54 29.80
C ASP A 553 16.99 48.81 30.01
N ILE A 554 16.69 49.82 30.82
CA ILE A 554 15.30 50.21 31.11
C ILE A 554 14.59 50.84 29.91
N GLY A 555 15.31 51.52 29.02
CA GLY A 555 14.72 52.19 27.85
C GLY A 555 14.14 51.15 26.89
N SER A 556 14.94 50.13 26.58
CA SER A 556 14.53 49.01 25.74
C SER A 556 13.41 48.18 26.38
N VAL A 557 13.42 47.98 27.71
CA VAL A 557 12.31 47.29 28.41
C VAL A 557 10.99 48.06 28.28
N ARG A 558 11.01 49.39 28.43
CA ARG A 558 9.81 50.23 28.24
C ARG A 558 9.29 50.13 26.81
N GLN A 559 10.18 50.25 25.83
CA GLN A 559 9.81 50.13 24.42
C GLN A 559 9.23 48.75 24.11
N LEU A 560 9.84 47.67 24.60
CA LEU A 560 9.33 46.32 24.43
C LEU A 560 7.92 46.15 25.03
N VAL A 561 7.67 46.64 26.25
CA VAL A 561 6.33 46.59 26.86
C VAL A 561 5.31 47.36 26.01
N ALA A 562 5.68 48.53 25.48
CA ALA A 562 4.81 49.31 24.60
C ALA A 562 4.48 48.54 23.31
N VAL A 563 5.47 47.91 22.67
CA VAL A 563 5.28 47.11 21.45
C VAL A 563 4.42 45.88 21.73
N LEU A 564 4.70 45.12 22.79
CA LEU A 564 3.92 43.93 23.12
C LEU A 564 2.45 44.27 23.35
N ARG A 565 2.14 45.42 23.96
CA ARG A 565 0.75 45.90 24.09
C ARG A 565 0.16 46.29 22.74
N ALA A 566 0.89 47.04 21.94
CA ALA A 566 0.41 47.50 20.62
C ALA A 566 0.10 46.32 19.68
N THR A 567 0.87 45.23 19.76
CA THR A 567 0.69 44.02 18.94
C THR A 567 -0.15 42.94 19.62
N GLN A 568 -0.78 43.24 20.77
CA GLN A 568 -1.57 42.29 21.58
C GLN A 568 -0.81 41.00 21.94
N SER A 569 0.52 41.11 22.08
CA SER A 569 1.40 40.01 22.45
C SER A 569 1.39 39.75 23.96
N PRO A 570 1.62 38.51 24.40
CA PRO A 570 1.63 38.16 25.82
C PRO A 570 2.83 38.80 26.55
N VAL A 571 2.56 39.37 27.72
CA VAL A 571 3.58 39.91 28.64
C VAL A 571 3.65 39.01 29.88
N ASP A 572 4.77 38.32 30.11
CA ASP A 572 4.95 37.50 31.32
C ASP A 572 5.23 38.41 32.54
N PRO A 573 4.33 38.48 33.53
CA PRO A 573 4.49 39.38 34.68
C PRO A 573 5.69 39.02 35.55
N ARG A 574 6.16 37.76 35.53
CA ARG A 574 7.35 37.33 36.30
C ARG A 574 8.64 37.85 35.68
N CYS A 575 8.69 37.98 34.37
CA CYS A 575 9.85 38.53 33.69
C CYS A 575 9.93 40.05 33.89
N LEU A 576 8.78 40.71 33.88
CA LEU A 576 8.72 42.14 34.19
C LEU A 576 9.07 42.43 35.66
N SER A 577 8.59 41.61 36.60
CA SER A 577 8.95 41.77 38.01
C SER A 577 10.44 41.54 38.26
N LEU A 578 11.07 40.61 37.55
CA LEU A 578 12.52 40.42 37.54
C LEU A 578 13.25 41.68 37.05
N CYS A 579 12.81 42.27 35.94
CA CYS A 579 13.38 43.52 35.42
C CYS A 579 13.27 44.65 36.46
N ILE A 580 12.07 44.84 37.03
CA ILE A 580 11.81 45.86 38.06
C ILE A 580 12.70 45.64 39.30
N ALA A 581 12.80 44.40 39.78
CA ALA A 581 13.63 44.07 40.93
C ALA A 581 15.12 44.35 40.66
N SER A 582 15.59 44.04 39.45
CA SER A 582 16.96 44.35 39.03
C SER A 582 17.19 45.85 38.93
N PHE A 583 16.32 46.61 38.26
CA PHE A 583 16.45 48.08 38.14
C PHE A 583 16.47 48.78 39.49
N ARG A 584 15.65 48.34 40.46
CA ARG A 584 15.68 48.89 41.82
C ARG A 584 16.98 48.62 42.56
N LYS A 585 17.67 47.50 42.29
CA LYS A 585 19.00 47.25 42.87
C LYS A 585 20.06 48.21 42.36
N TRP A 586 19.83 48.82 41.21
CA TRP A 586 20.71 49.83 40.60
C TRP A 586 20.16 51.26 40.75
N ASP A 587 19.17 51.47 41.64
CA ASP A 587 18.51 52.76 41.88
C ASP A 587 17.88 53.42 40.63
N ILE A 588 17.50 52.61 39.63
CA ILE A 588 16.87 53.11 38.41
C ILE A 588 15.33 53.23 38.60
N PRO A 589 14.72 54.40 38.36
CA PRO A 589 13.27 54.60 38.48
C PRO A 589 12.48 53.74 37.49
N CYS A 590 11.53 52.93 37.99
CA CYS A 590 10.77 51.94 37.20
C CYS A 590 9.28 51.85 37.57
N ASP A 591 8.71 52.92 38.12
CA ASP A 591 7.30 52.94 38.58
C ASP A 591 6.28 52.85 37.44
N ASP A 592 6.66 53.31 36.26
CA ASP A 592 5.87 53.22 35.02
C ASP A 592 5.69 51.76 34.52
N LEU A 593 6.53 50.84 35.00
CA LEU A 593 6.44 49.42 34.71
C LEU A 593 5.56 48.65 35.73
N LYS A 594 5.05 49.28 36.79
CA LYS A 594 4.29 48.59 37.85
C LYS A 594 2.81 48.29 37.49
N GLY A 595 2.26 48.90 36.44
CA GLY A 595 0.85 48.77 36.05
C GLY A 595 0.50 47.60 35.12
N VAL A 596 1.31 46.53 35.07
CA VAL A 596 1.22 45.48 34.01
C VAL A 596 0.52 44.20 34.49
N SER A 597 -0.11 44.22 35.66
CA SER A 597 -0.95 43.11 36.12
C SER A 597 -2.31 43.10 35.41
N THR A 598 -2.45 42.17 34.46
CA THR A 598 -3.68 41.47 34.06
C THR A 598 -4.93 42.30 33.74
N SER A 599 -5.15 42.59 32.46
CA SER A 599 -6.50 42.63 31.88
C SER A 599 -6.66 41.41 30.97
N GLY A 600 -7.27 40.33 31.46
CA GLY A 600 -7.51 39.13 30.65
C GLY A 600 -7.67 37.83 31.42
N SER A 601 -8.57 37.78 32.40
CA SER A 601 -9.17 36.52 32.85
C SER A 601 -10.64 36.74 33.19
N THR A 602 -11.49 36.77 32.17
CA THR A 602 -12.90 36.33 32.20
C THR A 602 -13.41 36.34 30.77
N GLY A 603 -13.78 35.17 30.26
CA GLY A 603 -14.30 34.92 28.91
C GLY A 603 -13.93 33.52 28.46
#